data_AF-A0A949CMA9-F1
#
_entry.id   AF-A0A949CMA9-F1
#
_cell.length_a   1.000
_cell.length_b   1.000
_cell.length_c   1.000
_cell.angle_alpha   90.00
_cell.angle_beta   90.00
_cell.angle_gamma   90.00
#
_symmetry.space_group_name_H-M   'P 1'
#
loop_
_entity.id
_entity.type
_entity.pdbx_description
1 polymer ?
#
loop_
_entity_poly.entity_id
_entity_poly.type
_entity_poly.pdbx_seq_one_letter_code
_entity_poly.pdbx_strand_id
1 'polypeptide(L)'
;MTARKRKFRKLIVESLESRRVMASLPYGAEPEDTAEYMLGRVAVIPVLLESNGAIDPNTENWSGTHINSVMNNIQTGLNWWNQLLATKSSVHSLDWIIDRTYVDNRLPTPYEPIARNSNAYSLWVSKFLADVGFSSSTNLETNMRAFNHAQRERLNTDWVFTIFVVNANNDADGSFAPGGSFSRAFAFAGGLFQVVPSTRPASTYTHETGHMFWGRDEYTGSGNFYQR
;
A
#
# COMPACT_ATOMS: atom_id res chain seq x y z
N MET A 1 36.79 -36.45 63.79
CA MET A 1 35.42 -36.02 63.41
C MET A 1 35.53 -34.90 62.40
N THR A 2 35.19 -35.13 61.13
CA THR A 2 35.38 -34.14 60.06
C THR A 2 34.04 -33.96 59.33
N ALA A 3 33.42 -32.79 59.51
CA ALA A 3 32.09 -32.48 59.01
C ALA A 3 32.10 -32.23 57.49
N ARG A 4 31.28 -32.97 56.74
CA ARG A 4 31.11 -32.85 55.29
C ARG A 4 30.20 -31.65 54.96
N LYS A 5 30.77 -30.54 54.47
CA LYS A 5 30.00 -29.38 54.01
C LYS A 5 29.13 -29.75 52.79
N ARG A 6 27.81 -29.63 52.94
CA ARG A 6 26.82 -29.87 51.89
C ARG A 6 26.78 -28.65 50.95
N LYS A 7 27.20 -28.81 49.69
CA LYS A 7 27.08 -27.76 48.66
C LYS A 7 25.61 -27.65 48.22
N PHE A 8 24.97 -26.52 48.53
CA PHE A 8 23.69 -26.17 47.92
C PHE A 8 23.94 -25.61 46.52
N ARG A 9 23.36 -26.23 45.49
CA ARG A 9 23.30 -25.64 44.14
C ARG A 9 22.28 -24.51 44.19
N LYS A 10 22.69 -23.28 43.82
CA LYS A 10 21.75 -22.18 43.58
C LYS A 10 20.90 -22.55 42.38
N LEU A 11 19.58 -22.46 42.52
CA LEU A 11 18.67 -22.41 41.39
C LEU A 11 18.92 -21.07 40.67
N ILE A 12 19.36 -21.15 39.42
CA ILE A 12 19.45 -20.01 38.53
C ILE A 12 18.16 -20.04 37.70
N VAL A 13 17.37 -18.99 37.82
CA VAL A 13 16.25 -18.73 36.91
C VAL A 13 16.83 -17.91 35.78
N GLU A 14 17.01 -18.52 34.62
CA GLU A 14 17.23 -17.77 33.39
C GLU A 14 15.88 -17.23 32.94
N SER A 15 15.80 -15.92 32.73
CA SER A 15 14.70 -15.35 31.94
C SER A 15 14.85 -15.94 30.55
N LEU A 16 13.91 -16.79 30.16
CA LEU A 16 13.76 -17.12 28.75
C LEU A 16 13.62 -15.80 28.00
N GLU A 17 14.38 -15.61 26.92
CA GLU A 17 14.10 -14.53 25.99
C GLU A 17 12.61 -14.60 25.66
N SER A 18 11.95 -13.44 25.64
CA SER A 18 10.55 -13.30 25.26
C SER A 18 10.35 -14.18 24.03
N ARG A 19 9.53 -15.23 24.13
CA ARG A 19 9.19 -16.05 22.97
C ARG A 19 8.53 -15.09 21.99
N ARG A 20 9.29 -14.54 21.04
CA ARG A 20 8.75 -13.93 19.83
C ARG A 20 8.05 -15.10 19.16
N VAL A 21 6.73 -15.13 19.30
CA VAL A 21 5.90 -16.07 18.59
C VAL A 21 6.14 -15.75 17.12
N MET A 22 7.04 -16.50 16.47
CA MET A 22 7.39 -16.40 15.04
C MET A 22 6.19 -16.74 14.12
N ALA A 23 4.96 -16.63 14.62
CA ALA A 23 3.78 -17.28 14.07
C ALA A 23 2.56 -16.35 13.93
N SER A 24 2.71 -15.03 14.02
CA SER A 24 1.61 -14.12 13.64
C SER A 24 1.81 -13.40 12.31
N LEU A 25 3.06 -13.24 11.84
CA LEU A 25 3.38 -12.54 10.59
C LEU A 25 4.26 -13.41 9.68
N PRO A 26 4.06 -13.40 8.36
CA PRO A 26 4.77 -14.29 7.43
C PRO A 26 6.27 -14.05 7.50
N TYR A 27 7.05 -15.11 7.51
CA TYR A 27 8.51 -15.05 7.36
C TYR A 27 9.26 -14.15 8.37
N GLY A 28 8.65 -13.82 9.51
CA GLY A 28 9.24 -12.91 10.49
C GLY A 28 9.09 -11.42 10.15
N ALA A 29 8.20 -11.08 9.23
CA ALA A 29 7.90 -9.71 8.83
C ALA A 29 7.55 -8.83 10.04
N GLU A 30 8.17 -7.66 10.11
CA GLU A 30 7.85 -6.63 11.08
C GLU A 30 6.64 -5.79 10.60
N PRO A 31 6.09 -4.90 11.44
CA PRO A 31 4.99 -4.02 11.05
C PRO A 31 5.27 -3.16 9.80
N GLU A 32 6.54 -2.85 9.54
CA GLU A 32 6.97 -2.02 8.40
C GLU A 32 7.12 -2.82 7.09
N ASP A 33 7.27 -4.15 7.18
CA ASP A 33 7.48 -5.07 6.06
C ASP A 33 6.14 -5.46 5.44
N THR A 34 5.52 -4.55 4.69
CA THR A 34 4.15 -4.75 4.19
C THR A 34 4.07 -5.43 2.83
N ALA A 35 5.14 -5.52 2.04
CA ALA A 35 5.13 -6.18 0.73
C ALA A 35 6.51 -6.70 0.26
N GLU A 36 7.07 -7.68 0.96
CA GLU A 36 8.39 -8.22 0.62
C GLU A 36 8.37 -9.25 -0.52
N TYR A 37 7.30 -10.03 -0.62
CA TYR A 37 7.16 -11.07 -1.63
C TYR A 37 5.80 -10.97 -2.30
N MET A 38 5.75 -10.89 -3.64
CA MET A 38 4.48 -10.92 -4.39
C MET A 38 3.95 -12.37 -4.49
N LEU A 39 3.68 -12.98 -3.34
CA LEU A 39 3.21 -14.35 -3.15
C LEU A 39 2.33 -14.42 -1.91
N GLY A 40 1.54 -15.47 -1.78
CA GLY A 40 0.59 -15.64 -0.69
C GLY A 40 -0.67 -14.79 -0.89
N ARG A 41 -1.29 -14.38 0.21
CA ARG A 41 -2.48 -13.53 0.24
C ARG A 41 -2.05 -12.07 0.34
N VAL A 42 -2.37 -11.27 -0.66
CA VAL A 42 -2.06 -9.84 -0.68
C VAL A 42 -3.33 -9.02 -0.60
N ALA A 43 -3.47 -8.22 0.46
CA ALA A 43 -4.51 -7.21 0.55
C ALA A 43 -4.17 -6.02 -0.35
N VAL A 44 -5.17 -5.56 -1.11
CA VAL A 44 -5.09 -4.33 -1.90
C VAL A 44 -6.20 -3.43 -1.40
N ILE A 45 -5.84 -2.20 -1.02
CA ILE A 45 -6.78 -1.22 -0.46
C ILE A 45 -6.96 -0.07 -1.46
N PRO A 46 -7.91 -0.13 -2.40
CA PRO A 46 -8.25 1.02 -3.22
C PRO A 46 -8.95 2.09 -2.39
N VAL A 47 -8.47 3.33 -2.52
CA VAL A 47 -9.01 4.52 -1.88
C VAL A 47 -9.43 5.49 -2.97
N LEU A 48 -10.71 5.84 -2.97
CA LEU A 48 -11.28 6.87 -3.83
C LEU A 48 -11.71 8.03 -2.94
N LEU A 49 -11.13 9.21 -3.17
CA LEU A 49 -11.52 10.43 -2.46
C LEU A 49 -12.50 11.23 -3.33
N GLU A 50 -13.43 11.93 -2.68
CA GLU A 50 -14.40 12.79 -3.35
C GLU A 50 -14.12 14.25 -3.02
N SER A 51 -13.87 15.09 -4.03
CA SER A 51 -13.69 16.53 -3.83
C SER A 51 -14.99 17.14 -3.32
N ASN A 52 -14.93 17.94 -2.25
CA ASN A 52 -16.12 18.59 -1.68
C ASN A 52 -16.23 20.09 -2.02
N GLY A 53 -15.31 20.63 -2.82
CA GLY A 53 -15.35 22.02 -3.24
C GLY A 53 -14.79 23.04 -2.23
N ALA A 54 -14.28 22.62 -1.07
CA ALA A 54 -13.96 23.54 0.02
C ALA A 54 -12.66 24.34 -0.18
N ILE A 55 -11.64 23.76 -0.85
CA ILE A 55 -10.40 24.49 -1.20
C ILE A 55 -10.27 24.61 -2.72
N ASP A 56 -10.41 23.50 -3.47
CA ASP A 56 -10.51 23.58 -4.92
C ASP A 56 -11.95 23.42 -5.38
N PRO A 57 -12.32 24.00 -6.53
CA PRO A 57 -13.56 23.64 -7.20
C PRO A 57 -13.64 22.13 -7.41
N ASN A 58 -14.78 21.52 -7.05
CA ASN A 58 -15.08 20.14 -7.45
C ASN A 58 -15.37 20.15 -8.96
N THR A 59 -14.49 19.50 -9.73
CA THR A 59 -14.63 19.32 -11.17
C THR A 59 -14.80 17.85 -11.55
N GLU A 60 -14.47 16.93 -10.65
CA GLU A 60 -14.50 15.49 -10.87
C GLU A 60 -15.42 14.81 -9.86
N ASN A 61 -16.48 14.17 -10.34
CA ASN A 61 -17.41 13.43 -9.49
C ASN A 61 -17.40 11.94 -9.85
N TRP A 62 -17.39 11.08 -8.84
CA TRP A 62 -17.44 9.65 -9.08
C TRP A 62 -18.85 9.18 -9.47
N SER A 63 -18.97 8.59 -10.65
CA SER A 63 -20.18 7.83 -11.04
C SER A 63 -19.98 6.34 -10.78
N GLY A 64 -21.08 5.60 -10.56
CA GLY A 64 -21.03 4.15 -10.37
C GLY A 64 -20.39 3.41 -11.56
N THR A 65 -20.67 3.84 -12.79
CA THR A 65 -20.07 3.29 -14.01
C THR A 65 -18.56 3.52 -14.04
N HIS A 66 -18.10 4.72 -13.68
CA HIS A 66 -16.67 5.04 -13.66
C HIS A 66 -15.92 4.27 -12.57
N ILE A 67 -16.49 4.17 -11.37
CA ILE A 67 -15.95 3.33 -10.29
C ILE A 67 -15.80 1.88 -10.77
N ASN A 68 -16.82 1.32 -11.43
CA ASN A 68 -16.77 -0.04 -11.94
C ASN A 68 -15.67 -0.22 -12.99
N SER A 69 -15.48 0.76 -13.87
CA SER A 69 -14.38 0.76 -14.86
C SER A 69 -13.00 0.73 -14.18
N VAL A 70 -12.77 1.60 -13.20
CA VAL A 70 -11.54 1.64 -12.40
C VAL A 70 -11.29 0.31 -11.69
N MET A 71 -12.30 -0.23 -11.01
CA MET A 71 -12.17 -1.48 -10.26
C MET A 71 -11.92 -2.67 -11.19
N ASN A 72 -12.50 -2.67 -12.40
CA ASN A 72 -12.18 -3.65 -13.43
C ASN A 72 -10.73 -3.53 -13.90
N ASN A 73 -10.20 -2.32 -14.05
CA ASN A 73 -8.79 -2.10 -14.43
C ASN A 73 -7.83 -2.58 -13.33
N ILE A 74 -8.13 -2.32 -12.06
CA ILE A 74 -7.38 -2.84 -10.91
C ILE A 74 -7.39 -4.38 -10.95
N GLN A 75 -8.57 -4.99 -11.02
CA GLN A 75 -8.71 -6.45 -11.04
C GLN A 75 -7.96 -7.09 -12.22
N THR A 76 -8.09 -6.51 -13.41
CA THR A 76 -7.40 -6.97 -14.62
C THR A 76 -5.88 -6.86 -14.45
N GLY A 77 -5.41 -5.74 -13.91
CA GLY A 77 -3.99 -5.51 -13.69
C GLY A 77 -3.36 -6.47 -12.69
N LEU A 78 -4.07 -6.78 -11.61
CA LEU A 78 -3.66 -7.77 -10.61
C LEU A 78 -3.71 -9.21 -11.15
N ASN A 79 -4.74 -9.55 -11.92
CA ASN A 79 -4.88 -10.88 -12.53
C ASN A 79 -3.76 -11.20 -13.52
N TRP A 80 -3.16 -10.20 -14.16
CA TRP A 80 -1.99 -10.39 -15.00
C TRP A 80 -0.82 -11.02 -14.23
N TRP A 81 -0.58 -10.61 -12.98
CA TRP A 81 0.46 -11.19 -12.13
C TRP A 81 0.19 -12.66 -11.78
N ASN A 82 -1.07 -13.03 -11.55
CA ASN A 82 -1.46 -14.43 -11.36
C ASN A 82 -1.17 -15.27 -12.61
N GLN A 83 -1.51 -14.74 -13.79
CA GLN A 83 -1.25 -15.39 -15.06
C GLN A 83 0.26 -15.54 -15.30
N LEU A 84 1.04 -14.49 -15.02
CA LEU A 84 2.49 -14.54 -15.12
C LEU A 84 3.06 -15.61 -14.18
N LEU A 85 2.65 -15.63 -12.90
CA LEU A 85 3.11 -16.60 -11.92
C LEU A 85 2.85 -18.03 -12.38
N ALA A 86 1.67 -18.32 -12.93
CA ALA A 86 1.33 -19.64 -13.47
C ALA A 86 2.25 -20.10 -14.62
N THR A 87 2.89 -19.18 -15.34
CA THR A 87 3.93 -19.52 -16.34
C THR A 87 5.30 -19.81 -15.74
N LYS A 88 5.53 -19.45 -14.46
CA LYS A 88 6.82 -19.53 -13.78
C LYS A 88 6.88 -20.59 -12.70
N SER A 89 5.76 -20.86 -12.02
CA SER A 89 5.69 -21.81 -10.92
C SER A 89 4.29 -22.42 -10.80
N SER A 90 4.25 -23.67 -10.35
CA SER A 90 3.02 -24.38 -9.97
C SER A 90 2.92 -24.67 -8.47
N VAL A 91 3.95 -24.32 -7.68
CA VAL A 91 4.00 -24.60 -6.24
C VAL A 91 3.78 -23.36 -5.37
N HIS A 92 3.87 -22.18 -5.96
CA HIS A 92 3.58 -20.92 -5.30
C HIS A 92 2.19 -20.42 -5.68
N SER A 93 1.50 -19.78 -4.73
CA SER A 93 0.19 -19.16 -4.93
C SER A 93 0.28 -17.66 -4.75
N LEU A 94 -0.58 -16.94 -5.46
CA LEU A 94 -0.84 -15.51 -5.28
C LEU A 94 -2.35 -15.31 -5.28
N ASP A 95 -2.88 -14.75 -4.20
CA ASP A 95 -4.30 -14.48 -3.99
C ASP A 95 -4.48 -13.00 -3.65
N TRP A 96 -5.32 -12.31 -4.41
CA TRP A 96 -5.56 -10.87 -4.26
C TRP A 96 -6.84 -10.64 -3.48
N ILE A 97 -6.74 -9.97 -2.33
CA ILE A 97 -7.87 -9.57 -1.50
C ILE A 97 -8.11 -8.07 -1.69
N ILE A 98 -9.00 -7.72 -2.62
CA ILE A 98 -9.35 -6.33 -2.87
C ILE A 98 -10.41 -5.89 -1.85
N ASP A 99 -10.02 -5.02 -0.92
CA ASP A 99 -10.95 -4.46 0.05
C ASP A 99 -11.53 -3.13 -0.43
N ARG A 100 -12.84 -3.11 -0.65
CA ARG A 100 -13.57 -1.96 -1.19
C ARG A 100 -14.06 -0.98 -0.13
N THR A 101 -13.65 -1.13 1.13
CA THR A 101 -14.11 -0.28 2.24
C THR A 101 -14.07 1.22 1.89
N TYR A 102 -12.98 1.71 1.30
CA TYR A 102 -12.79 3.13 0.93
C TYR A 102 -13.15 3.46 -0.54
N VAL A 103 -13.63 2.47 -1.29
CA VAL A 103 -14.30 2.67 -2.59
C VAL A 103 -15.77 2.94 -2.36
N ASP A 104 -16.39 2.17 -1.47
CA ASP A 104 -17.84 2.19 -1.25
C ASP A 104 -18.24 3.22 -0.17
N ASN A 105 -17.33 3.51 0.78
CA ASN A 105 -17.46 4.57 1.78
C ASN A 105 -16.40 5.66 1.55
N ARG A 106 -16.47 6.32 0.39
CA ARG A 106 -15.51 7.37 0.00
C ARG A 106 -15.48 8.49 1.02
N LEU A 107 -14.28 8.93 1.38
CA LEU A 107 -14.09 10.06 2.28
C LEU A 107 -13.99 11.37 1.49
N PRO A 108 -14.57 12.47 2.01
CA PRO A 108 -14.47 13.76 1.37
C PRO A 108 -13.06 14.35 1.53
N THR A 109 -12.61 15.06 0.51
CA THR A 109 -11.37 15.85 0.53
C THR A 109 -11.69 17.29 0.10
N PRO A 110 -11.06 18.32 0.69
CA PRO A 110 -11.23 19.70 0.23
C PRO A 110 -10.53 19.99 -1.10
N TYR A 111 -9.74 19.02 -1.56
CA TYR A 111 -8.84 19.13 -2.69
C TYR A 111 -9.41 18.39 -3.92
N GLU A 112 -9.23 18.96 -5.10
CA GLU A 112 -9.42 18.28 -6.40
C GLU A 112 -8.06 17.71 -6.84
N PRO A 113 -7.76 16.42 -6.61
CA PRO A 113 -6.38 15.94 -6.67
C PRO A 113 -5.77 16.01 -8.07
N ILE A 114 -6.54 15.77 -9.13
CA ILE A 114 -6.04 15.82 -10.51
C ILE A 114 -5.67 17.24 -10.96
N ALA A 115 -6.41 18.24 -10.46
CA ALA A 115 -6.18 19.65 -10.77
C ALA A 115 -4.92 20.22 -10.07
N ARG A 116 -4.25 19.44 -9.23
CA ARG A 116 -2.96 19.79 -8.62
C ARG A 116 -1.80 19.04 -9.22
N ASN A 117 -0.60 19.57 -8.99
CA ASN A 117 0.62 18.85 -9.30
C ASN A 117 0.74 17.59 -8.42
N SER A 118 1.48 16.60 -8.90
CA SER A 118 1.55 15.30 -8.22
C SER A 118 2.09 15.40 -6.79
N ASN A 119 3.00 16.33 -6.49
CA ASN A 119 3.60 16.51 -5.16
C ASN A 119 2.57 16.90 -4.08
N ALA A 120 1.41 17.43 -4.50
CA ALA A 120 0.29 17.69 -3.61
C ALA A 120 -0.36 16.42 -3.04
N TYR A 121 0.08 15.21 -3.45
CA TYR A 121 -0.37 13.95 -2.85
C TYR A 121 -0.30 13.97 -1.33
N SER A 122 0.76 14.58 -0.79
CA SER A 122 0.97 14.68 0.64
C SER A 122 -0.20 15.34 1.38
N LEU A 123 -0.95 16.25 0.75
CA LEU A 123 -2.08 16.94 1.37
C LEU A 123 -3.28 16.02 1.57
N TRP A 124 -3.74 15.38 0.51
CA TRP A 124 -4.96 14.55 0.55
C TRP A 124 -4.69 13.14 1.08
N VAL A 125 -3.48 12.58 0.94
CA VAL A 125 -3.11 11.33 1.63
C VAL A 125 -3.03 11.56 3.14
N SER A 126 -2.38 12.64 3.60
CA SER A 126 -2.30 12.94 5.04
C SER A 126 -3.68 13.18 5.63
N LYS A 127 -4.57 13.87 4.89
CA LYS A 127 -5.96 14.06 5.32
C LYS A 127 -6.70 12.72 5.41
N PHE A 128 -6.62 11.87 4.39
CA PHE A 128 -7.24 10.54 4.43
C PHE A 128 -6.79 9.79 5.68
N LEU A 129 -5.48 9.71 5.92
CA LEU A 129 -4.91 9.03 7.07
C LEU A 129 -5.39 9.63 8.39
N ALA A 130 -5.48 10.96 8.50
CA ALA A 130 -6.06 11.60 9.68
C ALA A 130 -7.54 11.23 9.90
N ASP A 131 -8.34 11.21 8.84
CA ASP A 131 -9.77 10.86 8.91
C ASP A 131 -9.98 9.40 9.32
N VAL A 132 -9.05 8.50 8.96
CA VAL A 132 -9.09 7.07 9.36
C VAL A 132 -8.29 6.75 10.64
N GLY A 133 -7.77 7.77 11.34
CA GLY A 133 -7.12 7.62 12.64
C GLY A 133 -5.63 7.27 12.63
N PHE A 134 -4.95 7.41 11.49
CA PHE A 134 -3.53 7.11 11.30
C PHE A 134 -2.70 8.39 11.07
N SER A 135 -2.73 9.33 12.01
CA SER A 135 -1.98 10.62 11.93
C SER A 135 -1.08 10.88 13.14
N SER A 136 -0.57 9.80 13.74
CA SER A 136 0.23 9.87 14.98
C SER A 136 1.64 10.43 14.78
N SER A 137 2.15 10.44 13.55
CA SER A 137 3.47 10.96 13.18
C SER A 137 3.36 12.15 12.23
N THR A 138 4.36 13.04 12.23
CA THR A 138 4.53 14.06 11.17
C THR A 138 5.09 13.45 9.88
N ASN A 139 5.61 12.23 9.93
CA ASN A 139 6.11 11.50 8.78
C ASN A 139 4.95 10.73 8.12
N LEU A 140 4.66 11.07 6.86
CA LEU A 140 3.59 10.46 6.07
C LEU A 140 3.80 8.96 5.84
N GLU A 141 5.04 8.55 5.57
CA GLU A 141 5.38 7.15 5.35
C GLU A 141 5.10 6.30 6.59
N THR A 142 5.51 6.77 7.78
CA THR A 142 5.23 6.10 9.06
C THR A 142 3.72 5.88 9.25
N ASN A 143 2.92 6.91 9.02
CA ASN A 143 1.47 6.84 9.14
C ASN A 143 0.86 5.85 8.14
N MET A 144 1.36 5.85 6.91
CA MET A 144 0.89 4.97 5.86
C MET A 144 1.25 3.51 6.12
N ARG A 145 2.46 3.22 6.59
CA ARG A 145 2.87 1.88 7.02
C ARG A 145 1.99 1.37 8.17
N ALA A 146 1.72 2.22 9.16
CA ALA A 146 0.83 1.87 10.26
C ALA A 146 -0.59 1.53 9.78
N PHE A 147 -1.15 2.33 8.86
CA PHE A 147 -2.45 2.04 8.26
C PHE A 147 -2.46 0.72 7.50
N ASN A 148 -1.48 0.52 6.61
CA ASN A 148 -1.37 -0.68 5.81
C ASN A 148 -1.24 -1.91 6.72
N HIS A 149 -0.35 -1.87 7.70
CA HIS A 149 -0.17 -2.94 8.67
C HIS A 149 -1.49 -3.30 9.38
N ALA A 150 -2.26 -2.31 9.84
CA ALA A 150 -3.56 -2.55 10.44
C ALA A 150 -4.55 -3.21 9.46
N GLN A 151 -4.52 -2.86 8.17
CA GLN A 151 -5.33 -3.54 7.15
C GLN A 151 -4.85 -4.97 6.91
N ARG A 152 -3.54 -5.21 6.91
CA ARG A 152 -2.96 -6.57 6.78
C ARG A 152 -3.47 -7.49 7.87
N GLU A 153 -3.41 -7.03 9.12
CA GLU A 153 -3.89 -7.77 10.28
C GLU A 153 -5.40 -7.99 10.21
N ARG A 154 -6.18 -6.94 9.91
CA ARG A 154 -7.64 -7.02 9.82
C ARG A 154 -8.12 -8.01 8.74
N LEU A 155 -7.43 -8.06 7.61
CA LEU A 155 -7.80 -8.91 6.47
C LEU A 155 -7.15 -10.30 6.52
N ASN A 156 -6.30 -10.55 7.52
CA ASN A 156 -5.52 -11.78 7.66
C ASN A 156 -4.80 -12.15 6.34
N THR A 157 -3.94 -11.23 5.91
CA THR A 157 -3.16 -11.33 4.67
C THR A 157 -1.68 -11.32 4.97
N ASP A 158 -0.87 -11.85 4.06
CA ASP A 158 0.58 -11.90 4.20
C ASP A 158 1.20 -10.53 3.92
N TRP A 159 0.66 -9.84 2.91
CA TRP A 159 1.13 -8.55 2.43
C TRP A 159 -0.02 -7.60 2.18
N VAL A 160 0.28 -6.31 2.06
CA VAL A 160 -0.71 -5.26 1.88
C VAL A 160 -0.09 -4.05 1.19
N PHE A 161 -0.88 -3.36 0.38
CA PHE A 161 -0.58 -2.00 -0.06
C PHE A 161 -1.85 -1.23 -0.39
N THR A 162 -1.73 0.09 -0.48
CA THR A 162 -2.83 1.00 -0.80
C THR A 162 -2.72 1.52 -2.24
N ILE A 163 -3.86 1.66 -2.92
CA ILE A 163 -3.97 2.33 -4.22
C ILE A 163 -4.82 3.58 -4.03
N PHE A 164 -4.23 4.76 -4.17
CA PHE A 164 -5.02 5.99 -4.27
C PHE A 164 -5.40 6.21 -5.73
N VAL A 165 -6.69 6.11 -6.04
CA VAL A 165 -7.18 6.43 -7.38
C VAL A 165 -7.64 7.88 -7.40
N VAL A 166 -7.03 8.67 -8.27
CA VAL A 166 -7.37 10.08 -8.46
C VAL A 166 -8.40 10.20 -9.57
N ASN A 167 -9.57 10.80 -9.28
CA ASN A 167 -10.58 11.00 -10.33
C ASN A 167 -10.06 11.99 -11.37
N ALA A 168 -10.14 11.59 -12.63
CA ALA A 168 -9.64 12.33 -13.79
C ALA A 168 -10.60 12.14 -14.98
N ASN A 169 -11.89 11.93 -14.70
CA ASN A 169 -12.88 11.57 -15.71
C ASN A 169 -13.16 12.71 -16.70
N ASN A 170 -13.11 13.95 -16.22
CA ASN A 170 -13.31 15.16 -16.99
C ASN A 170 -11.99 15.84 -17.38
N ASP A 171 -10.86 15.35 -16.86
CA ASP A 171 -9.53 15.80 -17.22
C ASP A 171 -9.14 15.40 -18.66
N ALA A 172 -8.61 16.36 -19.42
CA ALA A 172 -8.43 16.22 -20.86
C ALA A 172 -7.29 15.26 -21.26
N ASP A 173 -6.26 15.10 -20.43
CA ASP A 173 -5.08 14.28 -20.76
C ASP A 173 -4.80 13.17 -19.71
N GLY A 174 -5.62 13.14 -18.66
CA GLY A 174 -5.55 12.23 -17.51
C GLY A 174 -4.33 12.46 -16.62
N SER A 175 -3.71 13.63 -16.66
CA SER A 175 -2.42 13.92 -16.02
C SER A 175 -2.59 14.95 -14.90
N PHE A 176 -1.69 14.90 -13.92
CA PHE A 176 -1.63 15.92 -12.89
C PHE A 176 -1.25 17.27 -13.49
N ALA A 177 -1.62 18.36 -12.81
CA ALA A 177 -1.21 19.69 -13.23
C ALA A 177 0.34 19.81 -13.30
N PRO A 178 0.88 20.63 -14.21
CA PRO A 178 2.33 20.75 -14.41
C PRO A 178 3.11 21.17 -13.15
N GLY A 179 4.40 20.84 -13.13
CA GLY A 179 5.34 21.26 -12.07
C GLY A 179 5.47 20.29 -10.89
N GLY A 180 4.86 19.11 -10.96
CA GLY A 180 5.07 18.01 -10.02
C GLY A 180 6.24 17.10 -10.41
N SER A 181 6.67 16.22 -9.52
CA SER A 181 7.72 15.23 -9.80
C SER A 181 7.28 14.15 -10.78
N PHE A 182 5.96 13.98 -10.96
CA PHE A 182 5.35 12.96 -11.81
C PHE A 182 4.20 13.60 -12.59
N SER A 183 4.08 13.28 -13.88
CA SER A 183 2.95 13.77 -14.69
C SER A 183 1.72 12.88 -14.55
N ARG A 184 1.88 11.58 -14.25
CA ARG A 184 0.80 10.58 -14.28
C ARG A 184 0.89 9.67 -13.06
N ALA A 185 0.70 8.36 -13.24
CA ALA A 185 0.82 7.40 -12.15
C ALA A 185 2.24 7.37 -11.57
N PHE A 186 2.33 7.03 -10.30
CA PHE A 186 3.58 6.84 -9.58
C PHE A 186 3.37 5.95 -8.35
N ALA A 187 4.47 5.39 -7.84
CA ALA A 187 4.48 4.50 -6.71
C ALA A 187 5.56 4.86 -5.70
N PHE A 188 5.23 4.68 -4.42
CA PHE A 188 6.22 4.55 -3.34
C PHE A 188 6.34 3.06 -3.01
N ALA A 189 7.52 2.51 -3.32
CA ALA A 189 7.78 1.07 -3.29
C ALA A 189 7.68 0.44 -1.90
N GLY A 190 7.73 -0.89 -1.85
CA GLY A 190 7.81 -1.65 -0.60
C GLY A 190 6.52 -1.61 0.21
N GLY A 191 5.39 -1.80 -0.48
CA GLY A 191 4.08 -1.95 0.13
C GLY A 191 3.51 -0.67 0.73
N LEU A 192 3.99 0.51 0.30
CA LEU A 192 3.50 1.78 0.80
C LEU A 192 2.20 2.18 0.09
N PHE A 193 2.29 2.85 -1.05
CA PHE A 193 1.13 3.10 -1.90
C PHE A 193 1.51 3.51 -3.30
N GLN A 194 0.58 3.32 -4.21
CA GLN A 194 0.63 3.89 -5.55
C GLN A 194 -0.51 4.90 -5.74
N VAL A 195 -0.29 5.85 -6.64
CA VAL A 195 -1.26 6.86 -7.04
C VAL A 195 -1.51 6.71 -8.53
N VAL A 196 -2.76 6.52 -8.93
CA VAL A 196 -3.11 6.27 -10.33
C VAL A 196 -4.31 7.14 -10.73
N PRO A 197 -4.17 8.04 -11.74
CA PRO A 197 -5.33 8.71 -12.31
C PRO A 197 -6.34 7.71 -12.90
N SER A 198 -7.63 7.95 -12.70
CA SER A 198 -8.71 6.98 -12.94
C SER A 198 -8.88 6.57 -14.41
N THR A 199 -8.40 7.41 -15.33
CA THR A 199 -8.45 7.16 -16.79
C THR A 199 -7.35 6.23 -17.28
N ARG A 200 -6.43 5.81 -16.40
CA ARG A 200 -5.33 4.92 -16.78
C ARG A 200 -5.81 3.49 -17.00
N PRO A 201 -5.24 2.78 -18.00
CA PRO A 201 -5.61 1.41 -18.32
C PRO A 201 -5.10 0.42 -17.28
N ALA A 202 -5.62 -0.81 -17.32
CA ALA A 202 -5.19 -1.93 -16.46
C ALA A 202 -3.66 -2.15 -16.46
N SER A 203 -2.98 -1.94 -17.60
CA SER A 203 -1.52 -2.09 -17.70
C SER A 203 -0.74 -1.13 -16.80
N THR A 204 -1.27 0.08 -16.54
CA THR A 204 -0.66 1.00 -15.58
C THR A 204 -0.75 0.42 -14.17
N TYR A 205 -1.91 -0.10 -13.77
CA TYR A 205 -2.04 -0.77 -12.46
C TYR A 205 -1.13 -1.99 -12.35
N THR A 206 -0.96 -2.77 -13.42
CA THR A 206 0.01 -3.89 -13.45
C THR A 206 1.42 -3.39 -13.17
N HIS A 207 1.88 -2.35 -13.88
CA HIS A 207 3.21 -1.77 -13.74
C HIS A 207 3.46 -1.25 -12.32
N GLU A 208 2.60 -0.38 -11.81
CA GLU A 208 2.76 0.22 -10.47
C GLU A 208 2.72 -0.84 -9.35
N THR A 209 1.92 -1.92 -9.54
CA THR A 209 1.88 -3.04 -8.58
C THR A 209 3.25 -3.74 -8.50
N GLY A 210 4.03 -3.76 -9.59
CA GLY A 210 5.41 -4.25 -9.56
C GLY A 210 6.28 -3.48 -8.56
N HIS A 211 6.14 -2.15 -8.48
CA HIS A 211 6.88 -1.32 -7.54
C HIS A 211 6.50 -1.58 -6.08
N MET A 212 5.25 -1.96 -5.81
CA MET A 212 4.85 -2.34 -4.44
C MET A 212 5.70 -3.48 -3.88
N PHE A 213 6.28 -4.32 -4.74
CA PHE A 213 7.17 -5.42 -4.38
C PHE A 213 8.61 -5.20 -4.85
N TRP A 214 9.08 -3.95 -4.75
CA TRP A 214 10.46 -3.54 -5.07
C TRP A 214 10.89 -3.75 -6.53
N GLY A 215 9.94 -4.06 -7.42
CA GLY A 215 10.17 -4.06 -8.86
C GLY A 215 10.69 -2.69 -9.30
N ARG A 216 11.64 -2.67 -10.23
CA ARG A 216 12.17 -1.43 -10.79
C ARG A 216 11.35 -0.92 -11.95
N ASP A 217 11.43 0.38 -12.13
CA ASP A 217 10.90 1.01 -13.32
C ASP A 217 11.76 0.62 -14.53
N GLU A 218 11.09 0.37 -15.65
CA GLU A 218 11.65 -0.06 -16.94
C GLU A 218 12.43 1.08 -17.62
N TYR A 219 12.24 2.33 -17.19
CA TYR A 219 12.93 3.48 -17.77
C TYR A 219 14.38 3.61 -17.29
N THR A 220 15.26 3.95 -18.24
CA THR A 220 16.68 4.17 -17.99
C THR A 220 16.89 5.34 -17.02
N GLY A 221 17.52 5.09 -15.86
CA GLY A 221 17.84 6.11 -14.86
C GLY A 221 17.03 6.04 -13.55
N SER A 222 16.11 5.08 -13.41
CA SER A 222 15.21 4.91 -12.26
C SER A 222 15.83 4.34 -10.96
N GLY A 223 17.17 4.37 -10.82
CA GLY A 223 17.89 3.93 -9.62
C GLY A 223 18.53 2.53 -9.71
N ASN A 224 19.63 2.32 -8.97
CA ASN A 224 20.35 1.04 -8.90
C ASN A 224 20.21 0.37 -7.51
N PHE A 225 20.64 -0.90 -7.35
CA PHE A 225 20.40 -1.69 -6.10
C PHE A 225 21.21 -1.18 -4.91
N TYR A 226 22.00 -0.13 -5.11
CA TYR A 226 22.98 0.39 -4.16
C TYR A 226 22.62 1.80 -3.68
N GLN A 227 21.48 2.36 -4.10
CA GLN A 227 20.98 3.66 -3.67
C GLN A 227 19.72 3.43 -2.84
N ARG A 228 19.88 3.36 -1.52
CA ARG A 228 18.81 3.46 -0.52
C ARG A 228 18.72 4.91 -0.05
#